data_AF-A0A218Q258-F1
#
_entry.id   AF-A0A218Q258-F1
#
_cell.length_a   1.000
_cell.length_b   1.000
_cell.length_c   1.000
_cell.angle_alpha   90.00
_cell.angle_beta   90.00
_cell.angle_gamma   90.00
#
_symmetry.space_group_name_H-M   'P 1'
#
loop_
_entity.id
_entity.type
_entity.pdbx_description
1 polymer ?
#
loop_
_entity_poly.entity_id
_entity_poly.type
_entity_poly.pdbx_seq_one_letter_code
_entity_poly.pdbx_strand_id
1 'polypeptide(L)'
;MCSNNSSPLRLQVWRSCRWKKEFLDTNKNDLADVTAFQECLYSWEPVEHPFGSITSGEQTQRLTKELIENFSLGIKPEERGIEQFKKVIQVIDDILSHENESAWSDLEEFGHLSNYDSVNLRQHRLLALRQHIQWVCDTFANVPDISISLR
;
A
#
# COMPACT_ATOMS: atom_id res chain seq x y z
N MET A 1 14.01 22.59 -13.30
CA MET A 1 13.81 21.16 -13.62
C MET A 1 12.46 20.77 -13.04
N CYS A 2 11.55 20.25 -13.85
CA CYS A 2 10.15 20.06 -13.47
C CYS A 2 10.03 18.95 -12.42
N SER A 3 9.66 19.36 -11.20
CA SER A 3 9.20 18.49 -10.11
C SER A 3 7.84 17.89 -10.50
N ASN A 4 7.87 16.68 -11.04
CA ASN A 4 6.69 15.83 -11.11
C ASN A 4 6.44 15.30 -9.70
N ASN A 5 5.66 16.05 -8.91
CA ASN A 5 5.10 15.56 -7.64
C ASN A 5 4.06 14.48 -7.98
N SER A 6 4.49 13.25 -8.27
CA SER A 6 3.61 12.10 -8.12
C SER A 6 3.31 11.99 -6.62
N SER A 7 2.04 12.06 -6.24
CA SER A 7 1.64 11.80 -4.86
C SER A 7 2.28 10.48 -4.41
N PRO A 8 2.97 10.48 -3.25
CA PRO A 8 3.55 9.25 -2.72
C PRO A 8 2.44 8.24 -2.44
N LEU A 9 2.70 6.97 -2.80
CA LEU A 9 1.76 5.87 -2.61
C LEU A 9 1.31 5.82 -1.15
N ARG A 10 0.03 6.00 -0.84
CA ARG A 10 -0.47 5.88 0.54
C ARG A 10 -1.36 4.67 0.69
N LEU A 11 -0.88 3.69 1.46
CA LEU A 11 -1.66 2.53 1.88
C LEU A 11 -2.43 2.87 3.16
N GLN A 12 -3.72 2.57 3.19
CA GLN A 12 -4.53 2.69 4.39
C GLN A 12 -5.37 1.44 4.59
N VAL A 13 -5.49 1.01 5.84
CA VAL A 13 -6.34 -0.10 6.27
C VAL A 13 -7.49 0.47 7.05
N TRP A 14 -8.69 0.11 6.62
CA TRP A 14 -9.95 0.60 7.15
C TRP A 14 -10.74 -0.56 7.72
N ARG A 15 -11.58 -0.28 8.71
CA ARG A 15 -12.66 -1.18 9.12
C ARG A 15 -13.95 -0.41 9.32
N SER A 16 -15.08 -1.12 9.32
CA SER A 16 -16.35 -0.55 9.74
C SER A 16 -16.28 -0.02 11.17
N CYS A 17 -16.76 1.21 11.36
CA CYS A 17 -16.82 1.87 12.65
C CYS A 17 -17.66 1.07 13.65
N ARG A 18 -17.12 0.83 14.86
CA ARG A 18 -17.88 0.22 15.96
C ARG A 18 -18.35 1.29 16.94
N TRP A 19 -19.52 1.86 16.68
CA TRP A 19 -20.11 2.87 17.56
C TRP A 19 -20.75 2.20 18.78
N LYS A 20 -20.50 2.78 19.97
CA LYS A 20 -21.09 2.31 21.24
C LYS A 20 -22.51 2.83 21.46
N LYS A 21 -22.95 3.79 20.65
CA LYS A 21 -24.22 4.49 20.78
C LYS A 21 -24.81 4.70 19.39
N GLU A 22 -26.12 4.75 19.34
CA GLU A 22 -26.86 5.19 18.16
C GLU A 22 -26.76 6.72 18.06
N PHE A 23 -26.62 7.22 16.84
CA PHE A 23 -26.57 8.66 16.56
C PHE A 23 -27.67 8.99 15.54
N LEU A 24 -28.15 10.23 15.58
CA LEU A 24 -29.15 10.74 14.65
C LEU A 24 -28.45 11.43 13.47
N ASP A 25 -28.82 11.08 12.23
CA ASP A 25 -28.50 11.84 11.04
C ASP A 25 -29.47 13.03 10.95
N THR A 26 -28.97 14.24 11.24
CA THR A 26 -29.79 15.46 11.26
C THR A 26 -30.34 15.85 9.89
N ASN A 27 -29.74 15.37 8.79
CA ASN A 27 -30.21 15.68 7.45
C ASN A 27 -31.40 14.79 7.05
N LYS A 28 -31.39 13.53 7.50
CA LYS A 28 -32.47 12.56 7.22
C LYS A 28 -33.52 12.51 8.33
N ASN A 29 -33.21 13.08 9.50
CA ASN A 29 -34.00 12.98 10.72
C ASN A 29 -34.30 11.51 11.09
N ASP A 30 -33.30 10.65 10.92
CA ASP A 30 -33.36 9.21 11.15
C ASP A 30 -32.05 8.74 11.82
N LEU A 31 -31.99 7.48 12.25
CA LEU A 31 -30.76 6.89 12.76
C LEU A 31 -29.66 6.92 11.69
N ALA A 32 -28.46 7.30 12.10
CA ALA A 32 -27.28 7.28 11.25
C ALA A 32 -26.97 5.85 10.84
N ASP A 33 -26.77 5.64 9.53
CA ASP A 33 -26.29 4.37 9.02
C ASP A 33 -24.82 4.17 9.42
N VAL A 34 -24.61 3.48 10.54
CA VAL A 34 -23.30 3.21 11.12
C VAL A 34 -22.41 2.41 10.16
N THR A 35 -23.01 1.61 9.27
CA THR A 35 -22.27 0.78 8.31
C THR A 35 -21.63 1.59 7.19
N ALA A 36 -22.10 2.82 6.97
CA ALA A 36 -21.51 3.75 6.00
C ALA A 36 -20.20 4.39 6.48
N PHE A 37 -19.83 4.24 7.76
CA PHE A 37 -18.64 4.86 8.34
C PHE A 37 -17.51 3.86 8.51
N GLN A 38 -16.30 4.30 8.17
CA GLN A 38 -15.07 3.53 8.37
C GLN A 38 -14.09 4.29 9.24
N GLU A 39 -13.34 3.56 10.06
CA GLU A 39 -12.21 4.07 10.82
C GLU A 39 -10.90 3.55 10.23
N CYS A 40 -9.89 4.43 10.15
CA CYS A 40 -8.55 4.09 9.70
C CYS A 40 -7.80 3.41 10.85
N LEU A 41 -7.41 2.15 10.68
CA LEU A 41 -6.61 1.40 11.65
C LEU A 41 -5.11 1.61 11.43
N TYR A 42 -4.72 1.81 10.18
CA TYR A 42 -3.33 1.88 9.78
C TYR A 42 -3.16 2.75 8.55
N SER A 43 -2.10 3.54 8.52
CA SER A 43 -1.70 4.33 7.37
C SER A 43 -0.20 4.24 7.20
N TRP A 44 0.24 3.98 5.98
CA TRP A 44 1.64 3.90 5.61
C TRP A 44 1.88 4.59 4.28
N GLU A 45 3.05 5.20 4.19
CA GLU A 45 3.54 5.90 3.01
C GLU A 45 5.03 5.57 2.89
N PRO A 46 5.48 5.02 1.74
CA PRO A 46 6.89 4.78 1.53
C PRO A 46 7.59 6.12 1.33
N VAL A 47 8.82 6.21 1.85
CA VAL A 47 9.66 7.41 1.71
C VAL A 47 9.99 7.67 0.24
N GLU A 48 10.12 6.61 -0.55
CA GLU A 48 10.50 6.66 -1.96
C GLU A 48 9.46 5.95 -2.84
N HIS A 49 9.51 6.23 -4.15
CA HIS A 49 8.60 5.61 -5.10
C HIS A 49 8.79 4.08 -5.14
N PRO A 50 7.77 3.28 -4.75
CA PRO A 50 7.93 1.86 -4.49
C PRO A 50 8.17 1.03 -5.76
N PHE A 51 7.79 1.55 -6.93
CA PHE A 51 8.04 0.90 -8.23
C PHE A 51 9.41 1.27 -8.83
N GLY A 52 10.23 2.07 -8.15
CA GLY A 52 11.51 2.54 -8.68
C GLY A 52 12.53 1.42 -8.97
N SER A 53 12.30 0.21 -8.44
CA SER A 53 13.11 -0.97 -8.75
C SER A 53 12.63 -1.76 -9.96
N ILE A 54 11.48 -1.44 -10.57
CA ILE A 54 10.98 -2.16 -11.75
C ILE A 54 11.60 -1.57 -13.01
N THR A 55 12.19 -2.42 -13.84
CA THR A 55 12.88 -2.00 -15.09
C THR A 55 11.94 -1.97 -16.29
N SER A 56 10.89 -2.79 -16.29
CA SER A 56 9.90 -2.88 -17.36
C SER A 56 8.72 -1.95 -17.14
N GLY A 57 8.43 -1.14 -18.16
CA GLY A 57 7.24 -0.30 -18.19
C GLY A 57 5.95 -1.12 -18.17
N GLU A 58 5.94 -2.30 -18.80
CA GLU A 58 4.78 -3.20 -18.81
C GLU A 58 4.49 -3.75 -17.41
N GLN A 59 5.51 -4.24 -16.70
CA GLN A 59 5.34 -4.73 -15.33
C GLN A 59 4.97 -3.61 -14.35
N THR A 60 5.51 -2.40 -14.57
CA THR A 60 5.13 -1.21 -13.80
C THR A 60 3.65 -0.90 -13.97
N GLN A 61 3.12 -0.93 -15.19
CA GLN A 61 1.70 -0.72 -15.46
C GLN A 61 0.84 -1.84 -14.88
N ARG A 62 1.25 -3.11 -15.04
CA ARG A 62 0.56 -4.27 -14.46
C ARG A 62 0.45 -4.14 -12.94
N LEU A 63 1.55 -3.84 -12.24
CA LEU A 63 1.54 -3.66 -10.79
C LEU A 63 0.74 -2.42 -10.37
N THR A 64 0.84 -1.32 -11.12
CA THR A 64 0.05 -0.10 -10.86
C THR A 64 -1.45 -0.38 -10.92
N LYS A 65 -1.90 -1.09 -11.95
CA LYS A 65 -3.30 -1.49 -12.07
C LYS A 65 -3.74 -2.36 -10.89
N GLU A 66 -2.96 -3.38 -10.57
CA GLU A 66 -3.31 -4.33 -9.51
C GLU A 66 -3.27 -3.71 -8.11
N LEU A 67 -2.36 -2.78 -7.86
CA LEU A 67 -2.14 -2.21 -6.53
C LEU A 67 -2.88 -0.88 -6.32
N ILE A 68 -3.03 -0.04 -7.35
CA ILE A 68 -3.63 1.30 -7.22
C ILE A 68 -5.07 1.30 -7.73
N GLU A 69 -5.33 0.86 -8.97
CA GLU A 69 -6.67 0.98 -9.56
C GLU A 69 -7.69 0.11 -8.81
N ASN A 70 -7.33 -1.15 -8.53
CA ASN A 70 -8.19 -2.09 -7.79
C ASN A 70 -8.44 -1.67 -6.34
N PHE A 71 -7.57 -0.83 -5.76
CA PHE A 71 -7.68 -0.37 -4.37
C PHE A 71 -8.07 1.10 -4.23
N SER A 72 -8.43 1.75 -5.34
CA SER A 72 -8.85 3.16 -5.32
C SER A 72 -10.09 3.38 -4.46
N LEU A 73 -10.25 4.59 -3.92
CA LEU A 73 -11.38 4.94 -3.06
C LEU A 73 -12.74 4.91 -3.77
N GLY A 74 -12.75 4.90 -5.11
CA GLY A 74 -13.98 4.75 -5.90
C GLY A 74 -14.54 3.33 -5.91
N ILE A 75 -13.73 2.32 -5.55
CA ILE A 75 -14.16 0.92 -5.46
C ILE A 75 -14.76 0.66 -4.07
N LYS A 76 -15.81 -0.15 -4.03
CA LYS A 76 -16.50 -0.48 -2.77
C LYS A 76 -15.55 -1.18 -1.78
N PRO A 77 -15.68 -0.92 -0.47
CA PRO A 77 -14.85 -1.58 0.55
C PRO A 77 -14.85 -3.11 0.48
N GLU A 78 -16.01 -3.70 0.18
CA GLU A 78 -16.22 -5.15 0.06
C GLU A 78 -15.35 -5.79 -1.04
N GLU A 79 -15.02 -5.02 -2.08
CA GLU A 79 -14.22 -5.46 -3.22
C GLU A 79 -12.71 -5.25 -2.99
N ARG A 80 -12.35 -4.54 -1.91
CA ARG A 80 -10.97 -4.17 -1.56
C ARG A 80 -10.46 -4.86 -0.29
N GLY A 81 -10.98 -6.04 -0.02
CA GLY A 81 -10.62 -6.83 1.14
C GLY A 81 -9.20 -7.40 1.10
N ILE A 82 -8.77 -7.95 2.24
CA ILE A 82 -7.43 -8.52 2.42
C ILE A 82 -7.14 -9.69 1.46
N GLU A 83 -8.15 -10.47 1.09
CA GLU A 83 -8.01 -11.57 0.13
C GLU A 83 -7.67 -11.07 -1.28
N GLN A 84 -8.25 -9.93 -1.69
CA GLN A 84 -7.87 -9.30 -2.95
C GLN A 84 -6.45 -8.74 -2.87
N PHE A 85 -6.07 -8.20 -1.71
CA PHE A 85 -4.74 -7.63 -1.50
C PHE A 85 -3.61 -8.67 -1.53
N LYS A 86 -3.88 -9.91 -1.06
CA LYS A 86 -2.96 -11.04 -1.19
C LYS A 86 -2.60 -11.35 -2.65
N LYS A 87 -3.48 -11.08 -3.62
CA LYS A 87 -3.17 -11.30 -5.04
C LYS A 87 -2.06 -10.36 -5.54
N VAL A 88 -1.90 -9.19 -4.93
CA VAL A 88 -0.81 -8.28 -5.28
C VAL A 88 0.55 -8.89 -4.95
N ILE A 89 0.64 -9.68 -3.87
CA ILE A 89 1.88 -10.42 -3.53
C ILE A 89 2.28 -11.35 -4.67
N GLN A 90 1.33 -12.04 -5.29
CA GLN A 90 1.60 -12.94 -6.41
C GLN A 90 2.17 -12.18 -7.61
N VAL A 91 1.62 -11.01 -7.93
CA VAL A 91 2.14 -10.17 -9.03
C VAL A 91 3.55 -9.67 -8.72
N ILE A 92 3.84 -9.31 -7.48
CA ILE A 92 5.18 -8.88 -7.10
C ILE A 92 6.17 -10.06 -7.14
N ASP A 93 5.78 -11.22 -6.61
CA ASP A 93 6.61 -12.42 -6.62
C ASP A 93 6.89 -12.88 -8.07
N ASP A 94 5.92 -12.76 -8.98
CA ASP A 94 6.12 -12.97 -10.43
C ASP A 94 7.21 -12.04 -10.98
N ILE A 95 7.13 -10.73 -10.73
CA ILE A 95 8.12 -9.75 -11.22
C ILE A 95 9.50 -10.05 -10.64
N LEU A 96 9.59 -10.35 -9.34
CA LEU A 96 10.84 -10.67 -8.64
C LEU A 96 11.50 -11.97 -9.14
N SER A 97 10.71 -12.91 -9.67
CA SER A 97 11.23 -14.17 -10.23
C SER A 97 11.97 -14.02 -11.56
N HIS A 98 11.85 -12.86 -12.22
CA HIS A 98 12.50 -12.57 -13.49
C HIS A 98 13.69 -11.61 -13.28
N GLU A 99 14.92 -12.11 -13.46
CA GLU A 99 16.16 -11.38 -13.14
C GLU A 99 16.31 -10.01 -13.83
N ASN A 100 15.65 -9.80 -14.97
CA ASN A 100 15.75 -8.55 -15.75
C ASN A 100 14.59 -7.57 -15.52
N GLU A 101 13.61 -7.93 -14.69
CA GLU A 101 12.39 -7.14 -14.48
C GLU A 101 12.47 -6.23 -13.23
N SER A 102 13.47 -6.45 -12.37
CA SER A 102 13.72 -5.58 -11.23
C SER A 102 15.19 -5.49 -10.84
N ALA A 103 15.57 -4.38 -10.19
CA ALA A 103 16.94 -4.08 -9.83
C ALA A 103 17.07 -3.39 -8.47
N TRP A 104 18.24 -3.60 -7.85
CA TRP A 104 18.68 -2.87 -6.67
C TRP A 104 18.99 -1.41 -7.03
N SER A 105 18.40 -0.48 -6.28
CA SER A 105 18.67 0.97 -6.42
C SER A 105 19.46 1.47 -5.22
N ASP A 106 20.30 2.46 -5.45
CA ASP A 106 20.98 3.19 -4.39
C ASP A 106 19.98 4.10 -3.68
N LEU A 107 20.10 4.20 -2.36
CA LEU A 107 19.38 5.14 -1.52
C LEU A 107 20.15 6.46 -1.44
N GLU A 108 19.42 7.55 -1.17
CA GLU A 108 20.05 8.85 -0.83
C GLU A 108 20.72 8.82 0.57
N GLU A 109 20.51 7.76 1.34
CA GLU A 109 21.10 7.55 2.66
C GLU A 109 22.47 6.86 2.57
N PHE A 110 23.39 7.34 3.42
CA PHE A 110 24.74 6.80 3.56
C PHE A 110 24.91 6.11 4.91
N GLY A 111 25.52 4.93 4.89
CA GLY A 111 26.00 4.25 6.09
C GLY A 111 27.44 4.68 6.40
N HIS A 112 27.82 4.68 7.68
CA HIS A 112 29.20 4.83 8.10
C HIS A 112 29.76 3.48 8.56
N LEU A 113 30.89 3.09 7.98
CA LEU A 113 31.65 1.94 8.45
C LEU A 113 32.45 2.30 9.71
N SER A 114 32.95 1.29 10.43
CA SER A 114 33.75 1.47 11.65
C SER A 114 35.06 2.23 11.42
N ASN A 115 35.53 2.30 10.17
CA ASN A 115 36.69 3.08 9.74
C ASN A 115 36.33 4.49 9.26
N TYR A 116 35.09 4.96 9.48
CA TYR A 116 34.54 6.26 9.07
C TYR A 116 34.31 6.44 7.56
N ASP A 117 34.49 5.40 6.74
CA ASP A 117 34.13 5.47 5.33
C ASP A 117 32.60 5.52 5.15
N SER A 118 32.15 6.38 4.24
CA SER A 118 30.74 6.47 3.83
C SER A 118 30.46 5.45 2.72
N VAL A 119 29.43 4.63 2.89
CA VAL A 119 28.95 3.69 1.87
C VAL A 119 27.51 4.00 1.49
N ASN A 120 27.19 3.89 0.20
CA ASN A 120 25.80 4.00 -0.26
C ASN A 120 25.01 2.80 0.22
N LEU A 121 23.88 3.05 0.87
CA LEU A 121 22.93 2.00 1.16
C LEU A 121 22.18 1.64 -0.13
N ARG A 122 21.92 0.35 -0.33
CA ARG A 122 21.15 -0.15 -1.47
C ARG A 122 19.89 -0.81 -0.98
N GLN A 123 18.78 -0.56 -1.67
CA GLN A 123 17.50 -1.19 -1.36
C GLN A 123 16.88 -1.76 -2.63
N HIS A 124 16.27 -2.93 -2.48
CA HIS A 124 15.35 -3.46 -3.48
C HIS A 124 13.93 -3.01 -3.12
N ARG A 125 13.49 -1.86 -3.66
CA ARG A 125 12.24 -1.19 -3.26
C ARG A 125 11.01 -2.08 -3.46
N LEU A 126 10.98 -2.86 -4.54
CA LEU A 126 9.89 -3.80 -4.81
C LEU A 126 9.83 -4.93 -3.75
N LEU A 127 10.98 -5.39 -3.26
CA LEU A 127 11.04 -6.45 -2.25
C LEU A 127 10.61 -5.89 -0.88
N ALA A 128 11.00 -4.64 -0.58
CA ALA A 128 10.54 -3.96 0.62
C ALA A 128 9.02 -3.75 0.60
N LEU A 129 8.45 -3.35 -0.54
CA LEU A 129 7.00 -3.27 -0.73
C LEU A 129 6.34 -4.64 -0.51
N ARG A 130 6.86 -5.70 -1.12
CA ARG A 130 6.36 -7.08 -0.95
C ARG A 130 6.30 -7.49 0.52
N GLN A 131 7.38 -7.24 1.26
CA GLN A 131 7.44 -7.54 2.69
C GLN A 131 6.45 -6.71 3.51
N HIS A 132 6.28 -5.44 3.15
CA HIS A 132 5.30 -4.59 3.81
C HIS A 132 3.86 -5.06 3.58
N ILE A 133 3.51 -5.40 2.35
CA ILE A 133 2.20 -5.94 1.97
C ILE A 133 1.94 -7.25 2.71
N GLN A 134 2.92 -8.15 2.77
CA GLN A 134 2.83 -9.39 3.54
C GLN A 134 2.54 -9.11 5.02
N TRP A 135 3.28 -8.20 5.64
CA TRP A 135 3.06 -7.82 7.03
C TRP A 135 1.65 -7.27 7.27
N VAL A 136 1.12 -6.43 6.37
CA VAL A 136 -0.27 -5.95 6.44
C VAL A 136 -1.25 -7.13 6.35
N CYS A 137 -1.06 -8.03 5.39
CA CYS A 137 -1.88 -9.22 5.22
C CYS A 137 -1.91 -10.07 6.50
N ASP A 138 -0.76 -10.34 7.10
CA ASP A 138 -0.64 -11.19 8.29
C ASP A 138 -1.19 -10.51 9.54
N THR A 139 -0.96 -9.20 9.69
CA THR A 139 -1.39 -8.41 10.85
C THR A 139 -2.92 -8.28 10.91
N PHE A 140 -3.56 -8.07 9.75
CA PHE A 140 -5.00 -7.80 9.67
C PHE A 140 -5.83 -9.02 9.24
N ALA A 141 -5.22 -10.20 9.04
CA ALA A 141 -5.90 -11.42 8.56
C ALA A 141 -7.15 -11.81 9.37
N ASN A 142 -7.14 -11.57 10.68
CA ASN A 142 -8.21 -11.97 11.59
C ASN A 142 -9.19 -10.84 11.93
N VAL A 143 -9.00 -9.65 11.37
CA VAL A 143 -9.90 -8.52 11.62
C VAL A 143 -11.04 -8.56 10.61
N PRO A 144 -12.31 -8.68 11.04
CA PRO A 144 -13.44 -8.73 10.11
C PRO A 144 -13.65 -7.37 9.43
N ASP A 145 -14.22 -7.43 8.22
CA ASP A 145 -14.66 -6.27 7.43
C ASP A 145 -13.54 -5.24 7.17
N ILE A 146 -12.32 -5.73 6.98
CA ILE A 146 -11.19 -4.91 6.58
C ILE A 146 -11.31 -4.54 5.10
N SER A 147 -11.08 -3.26 4.81
CA SER A 147 -10.93 -2.72 3.47
C SER A 147 -9.59 -2.01 3.37
N ILE A 148 -8.93 -2.16 2.22
CA ILE A 148 -7.63 -1.55 1.95
C ILE A 148 -7.81 -0.46 0.89
N SER A 149 -7.10 0.65 1.03
CA SER A 149 -7.07 1.70 0.00
C SER A 149 -5.65 2.09 -0.35
N LEU A 150 -5.39 2.32 -1.64
CA LEU A 150 -4.15 2.90 -2.12
C LEU A 150 -4.43 4.11 -3.03
N ARG A 151 -3.59 5.14 -2.93
CA ARG A 151 -3.67 6.38 -3.71
C ARG A 151 -2.31 7.03 -3.89
#